data_AF-A0A1W2DGW4-F1
#
_entry.id   AF-A0A1W2DGW4-F1
#
_cell.length_a   1.000
_cell.length_b   1.000
_cell.length_c   1.000
_cell.angle_alpha   90.00
_cell.angle_beta   90.00
_cell.angle_gamma   90.00
#
_symmetry.space_group_name_H-M   'P 1'
#
loop_
_entity.id
_entity.type
_entity.pdbx_description
1 polymer ?
#
loop_
_entity_poly.entity_id
_entity_poly.type
_entity_poly.pdbx_seq_one_letter_code
_entity_poly.pdbx_strand_id
1 'polypeptide(L)'
;MMAGKGFENVINVAGGFKAWKGHAAVGSQDLGVELFDGSESPEETLVVAYSLEQGLREYYLSMVKKVKNTQVQEIFSLLAEIEVKHQERLFQQYLELSDTNPTLEAFENEIVVNAVEGGMSTDEYAKLYNPDWESPVDVISIAMAIEAQALDMYQRTAAKVGNEKSREILTQIAREERSHLEELGKLMDRI
;
A
#
# COMPACT_ATOMS: atom_id res chain seq x y z
N MET A 1 28.19 16.27 12.57
CA MET A 1 27.86 16.87 11.26
C MET A 1 28.58 16.09 10.18
N MET A 2 27.89 15.70 9.09
CA MET A 2 28.49 15.00 7.94
C MET A 2 29.32 15.95 7.05
N ALA A 3 29.10 17.26 7.16
CA ALA A 3 29.99 18.28 6.63
C ALA A 3 31.38 18.14 7.28
N GLY A 4 32.40 17.89 6.45
CA GLY A 4 33.78 17.67 6.89
C GLY A 4 34.29 16.23 6.77
N LYS A 5 33.48 15.29 6.27
CA LYS A 5 33.89 13.88 6.02
C LYS A 5 34.05 13.51 4.53
N GLY A 6 34.19 14.49 3.65
CA GLY A 6 34.44 14.26 2.22
C GLY A 6 33.20 13.89 1.39
N PHE A 7 31.99 14.07 1.93
CA PHE A 7 30.76 13.98 1.15
C PHE A 7 30.58 15.25 0.31
N GLU A 8 30.47 15.11 -1.01
CA GLU A 8 30.34 16.24 -1.95
C GLU A 8 28.97 16.92 -1.88
N ASN A 9 27.91 16.16 -1.58
CA ASN A 9 26.56 16.67 -1.41
C ASN A 9 25.98 16.19 -0.08
N VAL A 10 25.79 17.11 0.86
CA VAL A 10 25.14 16.85 2.15
C VAL A 10 23.80 17.55 2.17
N ILE A 11 22.72 16.80 1.99
CA ILE A 11 21.35 17.30 2.19
C ILE A 11 21.05 17.25 3.69
N ASN A 12 20.91 18.42 4.31
CA ASN A 12 20.53 18.52 5.71
C ASN A 12 19.02 18.76 5.82
N VAL A 13 18.28 17.74 6.24
CA VAL A 13 16.88 17.89 6.63
C VAL A 13 16.88 18.45 8.05
N ALA A 14 16.79 19.77 8.18
CA ALA A 14 16.85 20.45 9.48
C ALA A 14 15.79 19.87 10.44
N GLY A 15 16.25 19.25 11.53
CA GLY A 15 15.43 18.59 12.55
C GLY A 15 15.07 17.11 12.28
N GLY A 16 15.50 16.55 11.14
CA GLY A 16 15.35 15.13 10.79
C GLY A 16 13.89 14.65 10.79
N PHE A 17 13.67 13.37 11.07
CA PHE A 17 12.30 12.82 11.22
C PHE A 17 11.48 13.58 12.28
N LYS A 18 12.11 14.11 13.33
CA LYS A 18 11.41 14.88 14.38
C LYS A 18 10.90 16.25 13.91
N ALA A 19 11.39 16.76 12.79
CA ALA A 19 10.87 17.96 12.13
C ALA A 19 10.02 17.65 10.90
N TRP A 20 9.91 16.38 10.50
CA TRP A 20 8.96 15.93 9.50
C TRP A 20 7.54 16.12 10.06
N LYS A 21 6.77 16.98 9.38
CA LYS A 21 5.35 17.19 9.66
C LYS A 21 4.44 16.51 8.63
N GLY A 22 5.03 15.68 7.76
CA GLY A 22 4.31 14.96 6.71
C GLY A 22 3.84 13.57 7.15
N HIS A 23 3.54 12.72 6.18
CA HIS A 23 2.97 11.39 6.40
C HIS A 23 4.03 10.42 6.95
N ALA A 24 3.76 9.85 8.12
CA ALA A 24 4.53 8.76 8.72
C ALA A 24 3.57 7.58 8.94
N ALA A 25 4.08 6.36 8.91
CA ALA A 25 3.30 5.20 9.35
C ALA A 25 2.79 5.44 10.77
N VAL A 26 1.55 5.07 11.02
CA VAL A 26 0.85 5.32 12.28
C VAL A 26 0.51 4.01 12.99
N GLY A 27 0.16 4.10 14.27
CA GLY A 27 -0.23 2.94 15.06
C GLY A 27 0.95 2.20 15.69
N SER A 28 0.66 1.00 16.20
CA SER A 28 1.65 0.15 16.87
C SER A 28 2.57 -0.54 15.86
N GLN A 29 3.73 -1.05 16.32
CA GLN A 29 4.65 -1.81 15.48
C GLN A 29 4.05 -3.10 14.92
N ASP A 30 2.92 -3.55 15.45
CA ASP A 30 2.25 -4.76 14.99
C ASP A 30 1.17 -4.46 13.95
N LEU A 31 0.67 -3.22 13.85
CA LEU A 31 -0.43 -2.85 12.94
C LEU A 31 -0.17 -3.33 11.51
N GLY A 32 -1.16 -4.06 10.96
CA GLY A 32 -1.15 -4.68 9.65
C GLY A 32 -0.26 -5.93 9.55
N VAL A 33 0.72 -6.11 10.44
CA VAL A 33 1.49 -7.35 10.52
C VAL A 33 0.63 -8.46 11.14
N GLU A 34 -0.41 -8.17 11.93
CA GLU A 34 -1.34 -9.22 12.37
C GLU A 34 -2.07 -9.95 11.23
N LEU A 35 -2.06 -9.40 10.02
CA LEU A 35 -2.56 -10.06 8.80
C LEU A 35 -1.62 -11.17 8.32
N PHE A 36 -0.40 -11.22 8.87
CA PHE A 36 0.62 -12.21 8.61
C PHE A 36 1.10 -12.85 9.92
N ASP A 37 0.79 -14.12 10.15
CA ASP A 37 1.33 -14.90 11.27
C ASP A 37 2.83 -15.23 11.11
N GLY A 38 3.40 -15.00 9.92
CA GLY A 38 4.83 -15.15 9.60
C GLY A 38 5.24 -16.58 9.26
N SER A 39 4.27 -17.51 9.23
CA SER A 39 4.44 -18.90 8.84
C SER A 39 3.84 -19.21 7.46
N GLU A 40 3.28 -18.21 6.78
CA GLU A 40 2.62 -18.35 5.49
C GLU A 40 3.52 -18.99 4.45
N SER A 41 2.92 -19.87 3.66
CA SER A 41 3.48 -20.27 2.38
C SER A 41 3.57 -19.06 1.42
N PRO A 42 4.39 -19.16 0.36
CA PRO A 42 4.40 -18.15 -0.70
C PRO A 42 3.01 -17.92 -1.31
N GLU A 43 2.23 -18.98 -1.49
CA GLU A 43 0.87 -18.95 -2.01
C GLU A 43 -0.09 -18.22 -1.06
N GLU A 44 -0.06 -18.54 0.24
CA GLU A 44 -0.86 -17.85 1.27
C GLU A 44 -0.49 -16.37 1.36
N THR A 45 0.81 -16.05 1.26
CA THR A 45 1.30 -14.66 1.22
C THR A 45 0.68 -13.88 0.06
N LEU A 46 0.59 -14.49 -1.12
CA LEU A 46 0.00 -13.87 -2.31
C LEU A 46 -1.52 -13.70 -2.20
N VAL A 47 -2.22 -14.67 -1.59
CA VAL A 47 -3.67 -14.57 -1.33
C VAL A 47 -3.96 -13.42 -0.37
N VAL A 48 -3.19 -13.29 0.72
CA VAL A 48 -3.35 -12.19 1.68
C VAL A 48 -3.08 -10.84 1.01
N ALA A 49 -1.96 -10.70 0.28
CA ALA A 49 -1.65 -9.47 -0.44
C ALA A 49 -2.79 -9.09 -1.42
N TYR A 50 -3.24 -10.03 -2.26
CA TYR A 50 -4.32 -9.79 -3.22
C TYR A 50 -5.61 -9.33 -2.53
N SER A 51 -5.93 -9.91 -1.37
CA SER A 51 -7.12 -9.55 -0.59
C SER A 51 -7.09 -8.07 -0.18
N LEU A 52 -5.90 -7.55 0.16
CA LEU A 52 -5.71 -6.15 0.54
C LEU A 52 -5.87 -5.20 -0.65
N GLU A 53 -5.29 -5.55 -1.80
CA GLU A 53 -5.46 -4.82 -3.07
C GLU A 53 -6.95 -4.76 -3.47
N GLN A 54 -7.66 -5.89 -3.36
CA GLN A 54 -9.09 -5.97 -3.67
C GLN A 54 -9.91 -5.06 -2.75
N GLY A 55 -9.63 -5.09 -1.44
CA GLY A 55 -10.28 -4.19 -0.49
C GLY A 55 -10.07 -2.72 -0.84
N LEU A 56 -8.84 -2.35 -1.26
CA LEU A 56 -8.47 -0.96 -1.53
C LEU A 56 -9.11 -0.46 -2.82
N ARG A 57 -9.10 -1.31 -3.84
CA ARG A 57 -9.81 -1.08 -5.10
C ARG A 57 -11.29 -0.85 -4.90
N GLU A 58 -11.96 -1.75 -4.17
CA GLU A 58 -13.40 -1.64 -3.89
C GLU A 58 -13.73 -0.34 -3.15
N TYR A 59 -12.86 0.06 -2.22
CA TYR A 59 -13.00 1.32 -1.52
C TYR A 59 -12.94 2.52 -2.47
N TYR A 60 -11.90 2.61 -3.30
CA TYR A 60 -11.77 3.71 -4.26
C TYR A 60 -12.96 3.79 -5.22
N LEU A 61 -13.41 2.64 -5.76
CA LEU A 61 -14.62 2.57 -6.59
C LEU A 61 -15.88 3.02 -5.84
N SER A 62 -15.96 2.77 -4.53
CA SER A 62 -17.06 3.27 -3.70
C SER A 62 -17.01 4.79 -3.56
N MET A 63 -15.82 5.38 -3.50
CA MET A 63 -15.62 6.82 -3.32
C MET A 63 -15.97 7.62 -4.57
N VAL A 64 -15.67 7.08 -5.77
CA VAL A 64 -16.11 7.67 -7.06
C VAL A 64 -17.61 7.97 -7.06
N LYS A 65 -18.42 7.10 -6.46
CA LYS A 65 -19.89 7.24 -6.39
C LYS A 65 -20.37 8.25 -5.34
N LYS A 66 -19.52 8.63 -4.38
CA LYS A 66 -19.87 9.47 -3.22
C LYS A 66 -19.48 10.93 -3.41
N VAL A 67 -18.42 11.19 -4.15
CA VAL A 67 -17.88 12.54 -4.40
C VAL A 67 -18.52 13.20 -5.62
N LYS A 68 -18.57 14.52 -5.63
CA LYS A 68 -19.17 15.32 -6.72
C LYS A 68 -18.12 15.97 -7.62
N ASN A 69 -16.95 16.28 -7.08
CA ASN A 69 -15.86 16.88 -7.82
C ASN A 69 -15.32 15.88 -8.87
N THR A 70 -15.46 16.23 -10.14
CA THR A 70 -15.04 15.37 -11.27
C THR A 70 -13.55 15.07 -11.25
N GLN A 71 -12.70 16.03 -10.86
CA GLN A 71 -11.26 15.78 -10.75
C GLN A 71 -10.97 14.73 -9.66
N VAL A 72 -11.72 14.74 -8.56
CA VAL A 72 -11.57 13.74 -7.50
C VAL A 72 -12.10 12.37 -7.95
N GLN A 73 -13.19 12.33 -8.72
CA GLN A 73 -13.67 11.08 -9.33
C GLN A 73 -12.61 10.46 -10.25
N GLU A 74 -11.92 11.29 -11.04
CA GLU A 74 -10.82 10.85 -11.90
C GLU A 74 -9.64 10.30 -11.09
N ILE A 75 -9.26 10.96 -9.99
CA ILE A 75 -8.20 10.48 -9.09
C ILE A 75 -8.58 9.13 -8.47
N PHE A 76 -9.77 8.98 -7.91
CA PHE A 76 -10.20 7.69 -7.34
C PHE A 76 -10.30 6.58 -8.40
N SER A 77 -10.71 6.92 -9.62
CA SER A 77 -10.76 5.94 -10.72
C SER A 77 -9.35 5.49 -11.12
N LEU A 78 -8.41 6.43 -11.21
CA LEU A 78 -7.00 6.14 -11.47
C LEU A 78 -6.41 5.24 -10.39
N LEU A 79 -6.65 5.54 -9.11
CA LEU A 79 -6.18 4.72 -7.99
C LEU A 79 -6.77 3.29 -8.07
N ALA A 80 -8.06 3.16 -8.32
CA ALA A 80 -8.69 1.84 -8.50
C ALA A 80 -8.11 1.04 -9.69
N GLU A 81 -7.69 1.71 -10.78
CA GLU A 81 -7.04 1.07 -11.92
C GLU A 81 -5.60 0.62 -11.62
N ILE A 82 -4.90 1.30 -10.71
CA ILE A 82 -3.59 0.89 -10.23
C ILE A 82 -3.71 -0.44 -9.50
N GLU A 83 -4.68 -0.57 -8.58
CA GLU A 83 -4.91 -1.81 -7.82
C GLU A 83 -5.19 -3.03 -8.73
N VAL A 84 -5.88 -2.84 -9.86
CA VAL A 84 -6.11 -3.95 -10.82
C VAL A 84 -4.79 -4.54 -11.31
N LYS A 85 -3.76 -3.71 -11.54
CA LYS A 85 -2.46 -4.19 -12.01
C LYS A 85 -1.72 -4.97 -10.93
N HIS A 86 -1.87 -4.57 -9.67
CA HIS A 86 -1.37 -5.34 -8.53
C HIS A 86 -2.01 -6.71 -8.46
N GLN A 87 -3.34 -6.74 -8.54
CA GLN A 87 -4.12 -7.97 -8.54
C GLN A 87 -3.73 -8.92 -9.67
N GLU A 88 -3.63 -8.42 -10.89
CA GLU A 88 -3.18 -9.20 -12.05
C GLU A 88 -1.78 -9.79 -11.81
N ARG A 89 -0.83 -8.97 -11.33
CA ARG A 89 0.54 -9.41 -11.07
C ARG A 89 0.59 -10.48 -9.96
N LEU A 90 -0.09 -10.24 -8.83
CA LEU A 90 -0.13 -11.16 -7.70
C LEU A 90 -0.76 -12.49 -8.10
N PHE A 91 -1.86 -12.46 -8.86
CA PHE A 91 -2.49 -13.66 -9.37
C PHE A 91 -1.60 -14.41 -10.37
N GLN A 92 -0.92 -13.72 -11.29
CA GLN A 92 0.05 -14.38 -12.18
C GLN A 92 1.18 -15.05 -11.38
N GLN A 93 1.72 -14.38 -10.38
CA GLN A 93 2.76 -14.94 -9.52
C GLN A 93 2.26 -16.16 -8.72
N TYR A 94 0.99 -16.14 -8.31
CA TYR A 94 0.35 -17.30 -7.68
C TYR A 94 0.27 -18.49 -8.64
N LEU A 95 -0.16 -18.27 -9.88
CA LEU A 95 -0.24 -19.32 -10.91
C LEU A 95 1.14 -19.92 -11.25
N GLU A 96 2.22 -19.14 -11.15
CA GLU A 96 3.58 -19.62 -11.36
C GLU A 96 4.10 -20.54 -10.24
N LEU A 97 3.57 -20.37 -9.01
CA LEU A 97 4.00 -21.13 -7.83
C LEU A 97 3.09 -22.32 -7.53
N SER A 98 1.80 -22.17 -7.78
CA SER A 98 0.79 -23.18 -7.49
C SER A 98 0.89 -24.36 -8.45
N ASP A 99 0.86 -25.58 -7.90
CA ASP A 99 0.70 -26.83 -8.68
C ASP A 99 -0.70 -26.96 -9.32
N THR A 100 -1.63 -26.09 -8.91
CA THR A 100 -2.98 -25.98 -9.45
C THR A 100 -3.11 -24.74 -10.34
N ASN A 101 -4.01 -24.77 -11.33
CA ASN A 101 -4.27 -23.63 -12.22
C ASN A 101 -5.72 -23.14 -12.03
N PRO A 102 -6.05 -22.53 -10.88
CA PRO A 102 -7.41 -22.10 -10.59
C PRO A 102 -7.83 -20.97 -11.54
N THR A 103 -9.14 -20.82 -11.72
CA THR A 103 -9.68 -19.60 -12.33
C THR A 103 -9.52 -18.44 -11.35
N LEU A 104 -9.55 -17.20 -11.87
CA LEU A 104 -9.55 -16.01 -11.01
C LEU A 104 -10.69 -16.05 -10.00
N GLU A 105 -11.89 -16.45 -10.43
CA GLU A 105 -13.05 -16.61 -9.54
C GLU A 105 -12.81 -17.64 -8.43
N ALA A 106 -12.16 -18.76 -8.73
CA ALA A 106 -11.85 -19.76 -7.70
C ALA A 106 -10.83 -19.22 -6.69
N PHE A 107 -9.81 -18.50 -7.16
CA PHE A 107 -8.82 -17.83 -6.32
C PHE A 107 -9.45 -16.73 -5.44
N GLU A 108 -10.32 -15.90 -6.00
CA GLU A 108 -11.01 -14.83 -5.25
C GLU A 108 -11.97 -15.37 -4.18
N ASN A 109 -12.48 -16.60 -4.33
CA ASN A 109 -13.28 -17.24 -3.28
C ASN A 109 -12.45 -17.70 -2.07
N GLU A 110 -11.12 -17.72 -2.18
CA GLU A 110 -10.19 -18.00 -1.07
C GLU A 110 -9.82 -16.73 -0.30
N ILE A 111 -10.34 -15.56 -0.68
CA ILE A 111 -10.11 -14.29 0.02
C ILE A 111 -10.76 -14.33 1.40
N VAL A 112 -9.93 -14.25 2.44
CA VAL A 112 -10.35 -14.40 3.86
C VAL A 112 -10.31 -13.09 4.64
N VAL A 113 -9.72 -12.04 4.08
CA VAL A 113 -9.34 -10.83 4.83
C VAL A 113 -10.26 -9.67 4.46
N ASN A 114 -11.00 -9.15 5.46
CA ASN A 114 -11.78 -7.92 5.35
C ASN A 114 -10.96 -6.73 5.85
N ALA A 115 -9.82 -6.49 5.22
CA ALA A 115 -8.94 -5.37 5.51
C ALA A 115 -8.52 -4.72 4.19
N VAL A 116 -8.10 -3.47 4.30
CA VAL A 116 -7.53 -2.68 3.22
C VAL A 116 -6.02 -2.58 3.44
N GLU A 117 -5.31 -2.29 2.36
CA GLU A 117 -3.86 -2.21 2.38
C GLU A 117 -3.31 -1.27 3.47
N GLY A 118 -2.16 -1.64 4.02
CA GLY A 118 -1.58 -1.01 5.22
C GLY A 118 -2.22 -1.44 6.54
N GLY A 119 -3.21 -2.35 6.51
CA GLY A 119 -3.71 -3.05 7.70
C GLY A 119 -4.72 -2.28 8.55
N MET A 120 -5.25 -1.17 8.04
CA MET A 120 -6.37 -0.43 8.64
C MET A 120 -7.56 -0.49 7.70
N SER A 121 -8.77 -0.43 8.24
CA SER A 121 -9.97 -0.14 7.47
C SER A 121 -9.97 1.30 6.93
N THR A 122 -10.71 1.54 5.85
CA THR A 122 -10.82 2.87 5.26
C THR A 122 -11.56 3.87 6.16
N ASP A 123 -12.48 3.39 7.00
CA ASP A 123 -13.12 4.19 8.05
C ASP A 123 -12.11 4.63 9.11
N GLU A 124 -11.09 3.82 9.41
CA GLU A 124 -10.03 4.20 10.34
C GLU A 124 -9.10 5.25 9.73
N TYR A 125 -8.71 5.11 8.45
CA TYR A 125 -7.98 6.16 7.74
C TYR A 125 -8.77 7.48 7.68
N ALA A 126 -10.06 7.41 7.36
CA ALA A 126 -10.94 8.58 7.33
C ALA A 126 -11.04 9.27 8.69
N LYS A 127 -11.13 8.52 9.80
CA LYS A 127 -11.16 9.08 11.15
C LYS A 127 -9.82 9.70 11.56
N LEU A 128 -8.71 9.07 11.17
CA LEU A 128 -7.38 9.50 11.55
C LEU A 128 -7.01 10.83 10.89
N TYR A 129 -7.28 10.96 9.60
CA TYR A 129 -6.86 12.11 8.81
C TYR A 129 -7.97 13.16 8.59
N ASN A 130 -9.23 12.76 8.72
CA ASN A 130 -10.41 13.60 8.52
C ASN A 130 -10.32 14.48 7.24
N PRO A 131 -10.18 13.85 6.06
CA PRO A 131 -9.99 14.55 4.80
C PRO A 131 -11.25 15.29 4.36
N ASP A 132 -11.05 16.34 3.56
CA ASP A 132 -12.08 16.80 2.64
C ASP A 132 -12.10 15.88 1.40
N TRP A 133 -13.11 15.01 1.31
CA TRP A 133 -13.27 14.10 0.16
C TRP A 133 -13.59 14.79 -1.16
N GLU A 134 -13.81 16.11 -1.18
CA GLU A 134 -13.95 16.89 -2.41
C GLU A 134 -12.64 17.63 -2.78
N SER A 135 -11.59 17.51 -1.95
CA SER A 135 -10.25 18.07 -2.17
C SER A 135 -9.34 17.05 -2.86
N PRO A 136 -8.86 17.31 -4.09
CA PRO A 136 -7.86 16.48 -4.76
C PRO A 136 -6.59 16.27 -3.92
N VAL A 137 -6.14 17.32 -3.22
CA VAL A 137 -4.94 17.30 -2.37
C VAL A 137 -5.13 16.33 -1.20
N ASP A 138 -6.28 16.37 -0.53
CA ASP A 138 -6.54 15.50 0.63
C ASP A 138 -6.67 14.04 0.19
N VAL A 139 -7.29 13.80 -0.95
CA VAL A 139 -7.45 12.46 -1.52
C VAL A 139 -6.10 11.84 -1.90
N ILE A 140 -5.24 12.59 -2.59
CA ILE A 140 -3.89 12.11 -2.92
C ILE A 140 -3.08 11.93 -1.63
N SER A 141 -3.21 12.82 -0.65
CA SER A 141 -2.51 12.71 0.63
C SER A 141 -2.89 11.44 1.38
N ILE A 142 -4.16 11.04 1.35
CA ILE A 142 -4.61 9.78 1.94
C ILE A 142 -4.08 8.58 1.17
N ALA A 143 -4.16 8.59 -0.17
CA ALA A 143 -3.58 7.52 -0.97
C ALA A 143 -2.09 7.32 -0.62
N MET A 144 -1.32 8.41 -0.56
CA MET A 144 0.08 8.37 -0.12
C MET A 144 0.26 7.85 1.32
N ALA A 145 -0.67 8.14 2.23
CA ALA A 145 -0.60 7.62 3.59
C ALA A 145 -0.85 6.11 3.65
N ILE A 146 -1.79 5.59 2.86
CA ILE A 146 -2.10 4.16 2.74
C ILE A 146 -0.87 3.42 2.17
N GLU A 147 -0.33 3.92 1.06
CA GLU A 147 0.87 3.40 0.38
C GLU A 147 2.10 3.37 1.29
N ALA A 148 2.32 4.44 2.07
CA ALA A 148 3.40 4.49 3.04
C ALA A 148 3.23 3.49 4.19
N GLN A 149 1.98 3.26 4.62
CA GLN A 149 1.66 2.28 5.65
C GLN A 149 1.84 0.85 5.11
N ALA A 150 1.40 0.57 3.89
CA ALA A 150 1.57 -0.71 3.21
C ALA A 150 3.05 -1.04 2.98
N LEU A 151 3.83 -0.07 2.48
CA LEU A 151 5.27 -0.15 2.36
C LEU A 151 5.95 -0.60 3.66
N ASP A 152 5.66 0.09 4.77
CA ASP A 152 6.23 -0.21 6.08
C ASP A 152 5.79 -1.59 6.60
N MET A 153 4.50 -1.92 6.43
CA MET A 153 3.94 -3.22 6.79
C MET A 153 4.65 -4.36 6.05
N TYR A 154 4.73 -4.32 4.72
CA TYR A 154 5.37 -5.37 3.93
C TYR A 154 6.87 -5.50 4.24
N GLN A 155 7.58 -4.39 4.51
CA GLN A 155 8.98 -4.44 4.95
C GLN A 155 9.14 -5.14 6.30
N ARG A 156 8.27 -4.84 7.27
CA ARG A 156 8.26 -5.49 8.59
C ARG A 156 7.92 -6.98 8.48
N THR A 157 6.92 -7.34 7.67
CA THR A 157 6.55 -8.74 7.44
C THR A 157 7.68 -9.52 6.77
N ALA A 158 8.31 -8.96 5.73
CA ALA A 158 9.45 -9.58 5.06
C ALA A 158 10.64 -9.85 6.01
N ALA A 159 10.84 -8.98 7.00
CA ALA A 159 11.89 -9.16 8.00
C ALA A 159 11.58 -10.28 9.02
N LYS A 160 10.31 -10.63 9.22
CA LYS A 160 9.85 -11.64 10.19
C LYS A 160 9.66 -13.02 9.57
N VAL A 161 9.28 -13.10 8.30
CA VAL A 161 8.93 -14.38 7.65
C VAL A 161 10.14 -15.30 7.51
N GLY A 162 9.95 -16.59 7.83
CA GLY A 162 10.98 -17.61 7.74
C GLY A 162 11.26 -18.08 6.31
N ASN A 163 10.21 -18.15 5.48
CA ASN A 163 10.28 -18.61 4.09
C ASN A 163 10.97 -17.58 3.19
N GLU A 164 12.01 -18.00 2.46
CA GLU A 164 12.78 -17.12 1.58
C GLU A 164 11.96 -16.60 0.40
N LYS A 165 11.08 -17.44 -0.16
CA LYS A 165 10.25 -17.05 -1.30
C LYS A 165 9.14 -16.07 -0.90
N SER A 166 8.50 -16.29 0.24
CA SER A 166 7.55 -15.31 0.82
C SER A 166 8.25 -13.98 1.09
N ARG A 167 9.49 -14.01 1.60
CA ARG A 167 10.30 -12.79 1.80
C ARG A 167 10.56 -12.03 0.50
N GLU A 168 10.89 -12.73 -0.59
CA GLU A 168 11.08 -12.13 -1.91
C GLU A 168 9.80 -11.44 -2.40
N ILE A 169 8.66 -12.12 -2.29
CA ILE A 169 7.33 -11.60 -2.69
C ILE A 169 7.02 -10.32 -1.91
N LEU A 170 7.08 -10.36 -0.58
CA LEU A 170 6.81 -9.19 0.28
C LEU A 170 7.78 -8.04 0.00
N THR A 171 9.06 -8.33 -0.23
CA THR A 171 10.06 -7.32 -0.58
C THR A 171 9.79 -6.71 -1.95
N GLN A 172 9.24 -7.48 -2.89
CA GLN A 172 8.84 -6.99 -4.19
C GLN A 172 7.63 -6.05 -4.06
N ILE A 173 6.58 -6.46 -3.36
CA ILE A 173 5.38 -5.62 -3.13
C ILE A 173 5.80 -4.29 -2.46
N ALA A 174 6.62 -4.35 -1.40
CA ALA A 174 7.17 -3.14 -0.79
C ALA A 174 7.93 -2.21 -1.77
N ARG A 175 8.52 -2.70 -2.86
CA ARG A 175 9.16 -1.83 -3.86
C ARG A 175 8.14 -1.17 -4.80
N GLU A 176 7.01 -1.83 -5.02
CA GLU A 176 5.89 -1.34 -5.82
C GLU A 176 5.24 -0.16 -5.08
N GLU A 177 4.89 -0.31 -3.79
CA GLU A 177 4.33 0.80 -2.98
C GLU A 177 5.26 2.01 -2.90
N ARG A 178 6.59 1.78 -2.84
CA ARG A 178 7.54 2.90 -2.92
C ARG A 178 7.46 3.62 -4.27
N SER A 179 7.30 2.89 -5.36
CA SER A 179 7.18 3.47 -6.70
C SER A 179 5.87 4.25 -6.84
N HIS A 180 4.79 3.78 -6.22
CA HIS A 180 3.52 4.49 -6.14
C HIS A 180 3.63 5.80 -5.38
N LEU A 181 4.30 5.83 -4.23
CA LEU A 181 4.58 7.07 -3.51
C LEU A 181 5.31 8.10 -4.38
N GLU A 182 6.24 7.67 -5.23
CA GLU A 182 6.94 8.55 -6.17
C GLU A 182 5.99 9.11 -7.24
N GLU A 183 5.11 8.28 -7.82
CA GLU A 183 4.15 8.73 -8.82
C GLU A 183 3.04 9.63 -8.23
N LEU A 184 2.54 9.31 -7.04
CA LEU A 184 1.59 10.14 -6.31
C LEU A 184 2.22 11.48 -5.89
N GLY A 185 3.49 11.50 -5.54
CA GLY A 185 4.24 12.74 -5.30
C GLY A 185 4.29 13.62 -6.56
N LYS A 186 4.57 13.03 -7.73
CA LYS A 186 4.54 13.75 -9.02
C LYS A 186 3.14 14.23 -9.38
N LEU A 187 2.10 13.48 -9.00
CA LEU A 187 0.71 13.88 -9.20
C LEU A 187 0.36 15.09 -8.31
N MET A 188 0.75 15.04 -7.04
CA MET A 188 0.58 16.14 -6.08
C MET A 188 1.22 17.45 -6.56
N ASP A 189 2.41 17.39 -7.15
CA ASP A 189 3.12 18.56 -7.67
C ASP A 189 2.42 19.22 -8.89
N ARG A 190 1.48 18.53 -9.54
CA ARG A 190 0.82 18.98 -10.77
C ARG A 190 -0.57 19.57 -10.56
N ILE A 191 -1.17 19.37 -9.39
CA ILE A 191 -2.50 19.89 -9.04
C ILE A 191 -2.40 21.21 -8.27
#